data_AF-A0A2N3AJI7-F1
#
_entry.id   AF-A0A2N3AJI7-F1
#
_cell.length_a   1.000
_cell.length_b   1.000
_cell.length_c   1.000
_cell.angle_alpha   90.00
_cell.angle_beta   90.00
_cell.angle_gamma   90.00
#
_symmetry.space_group_name_H-M   'P 1'
#
loop_
_entity.id
_entity.type
_entity.pdbx_description
1 polymer ?
#
loop_
_entity_poly.entity_id
_entity_poly.type
_entity_poly.pdbx_seq_one_letter_code
_entity_poly.pdbx_strand_id
1 'polypeptide(L)' 'MALKVVKGMGEITETRPEVNILKSGGINIDLHLSVKQDVKIPELSEKIQRKLKEYLLETSGIETKEIKIHIDKIFYEDKK' A
#
# COMPACT_ATOMS: atom_id res chain seq x y z
N MET A 1 -9.24 8.40 -1.69
CA MET A 1 -8.42 8.38 -2.91
C MET A 1 -7.50 7.15 -2.95
N ALA A 2 -6.63 6.93 -1.96
CA ALA A 2 -5.76 5.73 -1.90
C ALA A 2 -6.54 4.39 -1.90
N LEU A 3 -7.66 4.29 -1.16
CA LEU A 3 -8.51 3.08 -1.10
C LEU A 3 -9.01 2.57 -2.46
N LYS A 4 -9.19 3.44 -3.46
CA LYS A 4 -9.73 3.04 -4.77
C LYS A 4 -8.71 2.30 -5.62
N VAL A 5 -7.42 2.63 -5.45
CA VAL A 5 -6.30 1.97 -6.14
C VAL A 5 -6.07 0.58 -5.57
N VAL A 6 -6.26 0.42 -4.26
CA VAL A 6 -6.00 -0.85 -3.57
C VAL A 6 -7.20 -1.80 -3.60
N LYS A 7 -8.44 -1.28 -3.53
CA LYS A 7 -9.67 -2.10 -3.70
C LYS A 7 -9.80 -2.77 -5.08
N GLY A 8 -9.02 -2.36 -6.07
CA GLY A 8 -8.99 -3.02 -7.39
C GLY A 8 -8.19 -4.32 -7.43
N MET A 9 -7.44 -4.64 -6.36
CA MET A 9 -6.65 -5.87 -6.25
C MET A 9 -7.45 -6.88 -5.43
N GLY A 10 -8.05 -7.88 -6.08
CA GLY A 10 -8.87 -8.93 -5.42
C GLY A 10 -8.10 -9.81 -4.42
N GLU A 11 -6.78 -9.68 -4.42
CA GLU A 11 -5.82 -10.32 -3.53
C GLU A 11 -5.74 -9.63 -2.14
N ILE A 12 -6.23 -8.38 -2.04
CA ILE A 12 -6.14 -7.56 -0.84
C ILE A 12 -7.49 -7.49 -0.16
N THR A 13 -7.57 -8.06 1.04
CA THR A 13 -8.81 -8.14 1.82
C THR A 13 -9.10 -6.82 2.52
N GLU A 14 -8.07 -6.18 3.08
CA GLU A 14 -8.21 -4.89 3.76
C GLU A 14 -6.97 -4.02 3.54
N THR A 15 -7.16 -2.70 3.47
CA THR A 15 -6.06 -1.75 3.33
C THR A 15 -6.33 -0.49 4.14
N ARG A 16 -5.35 -0.12 4.95
CA ARG A 16 -5.32 1.11 5.74
C ARG A 16 -4.06 1.89 5.35
N PRO A 17 -4.19 2.84 4.42
CA PRO A 17 -3.11 3.75 4.09
C PRO A 17 -3.07 4.87 5.12
N GLU A 18 -1.91 5.05 5.74
CA GLU A 18 -1.61 6.17 6.62
C GLU A 18 -0.57 7.07 5.95
N VAL A 19 -0.87 8.36 5.86
CA VAL A 19 0.02 9.36 5.24
C VAL A 19 0.46 10.33 6.31
N ASN A 20 1.74 10.29 6.63
CA ASN A 20 2.38 11.16 7.62
C ASN A 20 3.23 12.22 6.90
N ILE A 21 2.81 13.48 7.00
CA ILE A 21 3.58 14.60 6.47
C ILE A 21 4.60 15.02 7.52
N LEU A 22 5.88 14.80 7.22
CA LEU A 22 6.98 15.23 8.08
C LEU A 22 7.11 16.75 8.05
N LYS A 23 7.45 17.35 9.20
CA LYS A 23 7.65 18.80 9.32
C LYS A 23 8.74 19.35 8.38
N SER A 24 9.69 18.53 7.93
CA SER A 24 10.69 18.89 6.91
C SER A 24 10.17 18.81 5.47
N GLY A 25 8.86 18.66 5.24
CA GLY A 25 8.26 18.61 3.89
C GLY A 25 8.38 17.26 3.19
N GLY A 26 8.89 16.23 3.86
CA GLY A 26 8.88 14.87 3.35
C GLY A 26 7.56 14.18 3.64
N ILE A 27 7.03 13.40 2.69
CA ILE A 27 5.87 12.55 2.94
C ILE A 27 6.37 11.13 3.27
N ASN A 28 5.96 10.62 4.42
CA ASN A 28 6.07 9.21 4.77
C ASN A 28 4.71 8.55 4.61
N ILE A 29 4.70 7.37 3.99
CA ILE A 29 3.49 6.59 3.81
C ILE A 29 3.68 5.27 4.49
N ASP A 30 2.76 4.97 5.40
CA ASP A 30 2.69 3.72 6.11
C ASP A 30 1.47 2.96 5.63
N LEU A 31 1.69 1.82 4.99
CA LEU A 31 0.62 1.08 4.34
C LEU A 31 0.39 -0.24 5.05
N HIS A 32 -0.65 -0.29 5.85
CA HIS A 32 -1.08 -1.51 6.52
C HIS A 32 -2.03 -2.28 5.61
N LEU A 33 -1.60 -3.45 5.18
CA LEU A 33 -2.32 -4.33 4.27
C LEU A 33 -2.66 -5.64 4.98
N SER A 34 -3.87 -6.13 4.72
CA SER A 34 -4.22 -7.51 4.98
C SER A 34 -4.47 -8.22 3.66
N VAL A 35 -3.74 -9.29 3.43
CA VAL A 35 -3.68 -10.00 2.15
C VAL A 35 -4.12 -11.45 2.30
N LYS A 36 -4.49 -12.12 1.22
CA LYS A 36 -4.78 -13.57 1.25
C LYS A 36 -3.49 -14.41 1.28
N GLN A 37 -3.57 -15.69 1.64
CA GLN A 37 -2.39 -16.57 1.64
C GLN A 37 -1.82 -16.78 0.22
N ASP A 38 -2.66 -16.69 -0.80
CA ASP A 38 -2.30 -16.92 -2.20
C ASP A 38 -1.80 -15.64 -2.87
N VAL A 39 -1.02 -14.83 -2.14
CA VAL A 39 -0.42 -13.61 -2.70
C VAL A 39 1.08 -13.63 -2.54
N LYS A 40 1.74 -13.12 -3.56
CA LYS A 40 3.19 -12.90 -3.51
C LYS A 40 3.45 -11.55 -2.87
N ILE A 41 3.66 -11.55 -1.56
CA ILE A 41 3.98 -10.36 -0.76
C ILE A 41 5.05 -9.48 -1.42
N PRO A 42 6.23 -9.98 -1.84
CA PRO A 42 7.25 -9.13 -2.46
C PRO A 42 6.81 -8.51 -3.79
N GLU A 43 6.11 -9.25 -4.66
CA GLU A 43 5.60 -8.67 -5.92
C GLU A 43 4.51 -7.63 -5.64
N LEU A 44 3.63 -7.91 -4.68
CA LEU A 44 2.56 -7.02 -4.28
C LEU A 44 3.10 -5.73 -3.67
N SER A 45 4.04 -5.84 -2.73
CA SER A 45 4.65 -4.69 -2.08
C SER A 45 5.37 -3.80 -3.09
N GLU A 46 6.14 -4.39 -4.00
CA GLU A 46 6.85 -3.65 -5.05
C GLU A 46 5.87 -2.92 -5.98
N LYS A 47 4.81 -3.60 -6.42
CA LYS A 47 3.77 -3.03 -7.26
C LYS A 47 3.02 -1.89 -6.58
N ILE A 48 2.76 -2.02 -5.28
CA ILE A 48 2.13 -0.98 -4.46
C ILE A 48 3.06 0.21 -4.26
N GLN A 49 4.33 -0.01 -3.89
CA GLN A 49 5.32 1.07 -3.74
C GLN A 49 5.46 1.87 -5.03
N ARG A 50 5.53 1.17 -6.17
CA ARG A 50 5.65 1.80 -7.48
C ARG A 50 4.40 2.61 -7.84
N LYS A 51 3.21 2.02 -7.73
CA LYS A 51 1.95 2.74 -7.99
C LYS A 51 1.77 3.95 -7.07
N LEU A 52 2.13 3.84 -5.80
CA LEU A 52 2.03 4.96 -4.86
C LEU A 52 2.98 6.08 -5.25
N LYS A 53 4.24 5.77 -5.57
CA LYS A 53 5.21 6.77 -6.06
C LYS A 53 4.71 7.47 -7.32
N GLU A 54 4.30 6.71 -8.34
CA GLU A 54 3.81 7.28 -9.60
C GLU A 54 2.58 8.16 -9.36
N TYR A 55 1.59 7.66 -8.61
CA TYR A 55 0.35 8.40 -8.35
C TYR A 55 0.57 9.70 -7.56
N LEU A 56 1.46 9.70 -6.55
CA LEU A 56 1.75 10.89 -5.75
C LEU A 56 2.57 11.92 -6.52
N LEU A 57 3.50 11.46 -7.35
CA LEU A 57 4.28 12.31 -8.23
C LEU A 57 3.38 12.95 -9.29
N GLU A 58 2.53 12.17 -9.95
CA GLU A 58 1.61 12.67 -10.98
C GLU A 58 0.51 13.58 -10.41
N THR A 59 -0.05 13.25 -9.25
CA THR A 59 -1.20 14.00 -8.69
C THR A 59 -0.77 15.23 -7.91
N SER A 60 0.34 15.15 -7.17
CA SER A 60 0.75 16.18 -6.21
C SER A 60 2.11 16.81 -6.53
N GLY A 61 2.91 16.20 -7.40
CA GLY A 61 4.28 16.64 -7.67
C GLY A 61 5.23 16.42 -6.49
N ILE A 62 4.84 15.62 -5.50
CA ILE A 62 5.61 15.41 -4.27
C ILE A 62 6.29 14.05 -4.33
N GLU A 63 7.62 14.04 -4.24
CA GLU A 63 8.38 12.81 -4.04
C GLU A 63 8.16 12.26 -2.64
N THR A 64 7.68 11.02 -2.57
CA THR A 64 7.53 10.29 -1.32
C THR A 64 8.90 9.91 -0.79
N LYS A 65 9.24 10.34 0.44
CA LYS A 65 10.56 10.06 1.03
C LYS A 65 10.67 8.60 1.45
N GLU A 66 9.63 8.06 2.08
CA GLU A 66 9.63 6.70 2.59
C GLU A 66 8.26 6.06 2.40
N ILE A 67 8.24 4.82 1.92
CA ILE A 67 7.03 4.01 1.82
C ILE A 67 7.28 2.72 2.58
N LYS A 68 6.63 2.59 3.73
CA LYS A 68 6.62 1.37 4.54
C LYS A 68 5.37 0.58 4.22
N ILE A 69 5.56 -0.72 4.03
CA ILE A 69 4.46 -1.65 3.82
C ILE A 69 4.49 -2.64 4.96
N HIS A 70 3.38 -2.67 5.70
CA HIS A 70 3.14 -3.53 6.84
C HIS A 70 2.09 -4.56 6.46
N ILE A 71 2.45 -5.84 6.51
CA ILE A 71 1.49 -6.92 6.37
C ILE A 71 0.97 -7.26 7.76
N ASP A 72 -0.21 -6.73 8.09
CA ASP A 72 -0.82 -6.89 9.41
C ASP A 72 -1.43 -8.28 9.58
N LYS A 73 -2.02 -8.80 8.49
CA LYS A 73 -2.75 -10.06 8.52
C LYS A 73 -2.68 -10.79 7.19
N ILE A 74 -2.49 -12.09 7.27
CA ILE A 74 -2.63 -12.99 6.13
C ILE A 74 -3.91 -13.81 6.36
N PHE A 75 -4.88 -13.64 5.48
CA PHE A 75 -6.13 -14.38 5.48
C PHE A 75 -5.92 -15.73 4.79
N TYR A 76 -5.95 -16.78 5.59
CA TYR A 76 -6.01 -18.16 5.13
C TYR A 76 -7.48 -18.43 4.77
N GLU A 77 -7.78 -18.49 3.48
CA GLU A 77 -9.09 -18.97 3.03
C GLU A 77 -9.06 -20.50 3.24
N ASP A 78 -9.56 -20.94 4.39
CA ASP A 78 -9.76 -22.35 4.70
C ASP A 78 -10.78 -22.87 3.67
N LYS A 79 -10.29 -23.51 2.61
CA LYS A 79 -11.13 -24.24 1.65
C LYS A 79 -11.77 -25.40 2.41
N LYS A 80 -12.99 -25.17 2.90
CA LYS A 80 -13.88 -26.22 3.39
C LYS A 80 -14.84 -26.68 2.31
#